data_AF-A0A7L4TLF0-F1
#
_entry.id   AF-A0A7L4TLF0-F1
#
_cell.length_a   1.000
_cell.length_b   1.000
_cell.length_c   1.000
_cell.angle_alpha   90.00
_cell.angle_beta   90.00
_cell.angle_gamma   90.00
#
_symmetry.space_group_name_H-M   'P 1'
#
loop_
_entity.id
_entity.type
_entity.pdbx_description
1 polymer ?
#
loop_
_entity_poly.entity_id
_entity_poly.type
_entity_poly.pdbx_seq_one_letter_code
_entity_poly.pdbx_strand_id
1 'polypeptide(L)'
;TRTQELTMTGYKHDAGIAILPMGVATPFLGKLPLHEHGLERIYPEVAYAHPVSDGTASACYQNLYETASQLGEDEKAYLNIFEHLVKNWDRINGDLLGPLGIPDYPLDFMKFGLKALPSSKMLVNHYFKNEKT
;
A
#
# COMPACT_ATOMS: atom_id res chain seq x y z
N THR A 1 10.99 -12.34 10.31
CA THR A 1 11.96 -11.24 10.41
C THR A 1 13.30 -11.81 10.87
N ARG A 2 14.42 -11.56 10.17
CA ARG A 2 15.73 -12.20 10.44
C ARG A 2 16.78 -11.09 10.56
N THR A 3 17.69 -11.07 11.55
CA THR A 3 18.71 -9.99 11.66
C THR A 3 20.10 -10.54 11.36
N GLN A 4 20.90 -9.84 10.54
CA GLN A 4 22.21 -10.34 10.05
C GLN A 4 23.27 -9.24 9.99
N GLU A 5 24.55 -9.57 10.25
CA GLU A 5 25.69 -8.67 10.04
C GLU A 5 26.14 -8.74 8.57
N LEU A 6 25.58 -7.87 7.73
CA LEU A 6 25.71 -8.00 6.27
C LEU A 6 26.82 -7.15 5.67
N THR A 7 27.06 -5.94 6.19
CA THR A 7 27.94 -4.98 5.51
C THR A 7 29.33 -4.94 6.10
N MET A 8 29.44 -4.83 7.42
CA MET A 8 30.71 -4.84 8.14
C MET A 8 30.54 -5.57 9.46
N THR A 9 31.63 -6.14 9.98
CA THR A 9 31.65 -6.74 11.30
C THR A 9 31.17 -5.73 12.34
N GLY A 10 30.13 -6.09 13.10
CA GLY A 10 29.46 -5.21 14.07
C GLY A 10 28.22 -4.44 13.57
N TYR A 11 27.90 -4.44 12.27
CA TYR A 11 26.75 -3.72 11.69
C TYR A 11 25.59 -4.66 11.36
N LYS A 12 24.56 -4.68 12.21
CA LYS A 12 23.39 -5.57 12.11
C LYS A 12 22.24 -4.92 11.34
N HIS A 13 21.75 -5.66 10.34
CA HIS A 13 20.64 -5.27 9.47
C HIS A 13 19.43 -6.12 9.82
N ASP A 14 18.26 -5.50 9.84
CA ASP A 14 17.00 -6.24 9.88
C ASP A 14 16.69 -6.83 8.50
N ALA A 15 17.11 -8.07 8.27
CA ALA A 15 16.77 -8.90 7.11
C ALA A 15 15.32 -9.42 7.15
N GLY A 16 14.43 -8.83 7.94
CA GLY A 16 13.01 -8.85 7.61
C GLY A 16 12.29 -7.55 7.95
N ILE A 17 12.95 -6.39 7.81
CA ILE A 17 12.30 -5.10 8.00
C ILE A 17 11.05 -5.08 7.12
N ALA A 18 9.90 -5.15 7.79
CA ALA A 18 8.61 -5.27 7.16
C ALA A 18 8.17 -3.86 6.80
N ILE A 19 8.80 -3.37 5.73
CA ILE A 19 8.30 -2.29 4.89
C ILE A 19 8.33 -0.92 5.62
N LEU A 20 8.92 0.10 4.98
CA LEU A 20 8.54 1.49 5.20
C LEU A 20 7.51 1.83 4.11
N PRO A 21 6.28 1.25 4.12
CA PRO A 21 5.36 1.36 2.98
C PRO A 21 4.99 2.83 2.74
N MET A 22 5.07 3.61 3.82
CA MET A 22 4.78 5.03 3.85
C MET A 22 6.03 5.90 3.78
N GLY A 23 7.23 5.32 3.66
CA GLY A 23 8.49 6.09 3.62
C GLY A 23 8.41 7.22 2.60
N VAL A 24 8.07 6.88 1.35
CA VAL A 24 7.87 7.86 0.27
C VAL A 24 6.70 8.81 0.54
N ALA A 25 5.62 8.31 1.16
CA ALA A 25 4.41 9.08 1.42
C ALA A 25 4.47 9.96 2.68
N THR A 26 5.53 9.87 3.49
CA THR A 26 5.66 10.72 4.67
C THR A 26 5.90 12.18 4.26
N PRO A 27 5.32 13.16 4.98
CA PRO A 27 5.51 14.59 4.67
C PRO A 27 6.97 15.05 4.69
N PHE A 28 7.84 14.34 5.44
CA PHE A 28 9.26 14.66 5.52
C PHE A 28 10.06 14.01 4.38
N LEU A 29 10.08 12.68 4.28
CA LEU A 29 10.90 11.98 3.29
C LEU A 29 10.45 12.27 1.86
N GLY A 30 9.16 12.54 1.65
CA GLY A 30 8.59 12.97 0.39
C GLY A 30 9.24 14.23 -0.16
N LYS A 31 9.60 15.19 0.70
CA LYS A 31 10.14 16.52 0.37
C LYS A 31 11.67 16.58 0.24
N LEU A 32 12.38 15.50 0.57
CA LEU A 32 13.83 15.50 0.49
C LEU A 32 14.28 15.68 -0.98
N PRO A 33 15.24 16.59 -1.26
CA PRO A 33 15.73 16.84 -2.61
C PRO A 33 16.73 15.75 -3.03
N LEU A 34 16.29 14.49 -3.02
CA LEU A 34 17.14 13.32 -3.29
C LEU A 34 17.92 13.48 -4.61
N HIS A 35 17.27 14.00 -5.65
CA HIS A 35 17.88 14.24 -6.95
C HIS A 35 19.03 15.24 -6.91
N GLU A 36 19.00 16.26 -6.05
CA GLU A 36 20.11 17.22 -5.87
C GLU A 36 21.36 16.56 -5.28
N HIS A 37 21.19 15.39 -4.64
CA HIS A 37 22.25 14.57 -4.10
C HIS A 37 22.58 13.36 -4.98
N GLY A 38 22.07 13.32 -6.22
CA GLY A 38 22.27 12.20 -7.15
C GLY A 38 21.56 10.90 -6.72
N LEU A 39 20.55 10.99 -5.84
CA LEU A 39 19.75 9.87 -5.38
C LEU A 39 18.41 9.83 -6.15
N GLU A 40 18.04 8.65 -6.62
CA GLU A 40 16.74 8.40 -7.24
C GLU A 40 15.91 7.40 -6.43
N ARG A 41 14.59 7.52 -6.54
CA ARG A 41 13.66 6.54 -5.95
C ARG A 41 13.43 5.44 -6.96
N ILE A 42 13.85 4.23 -6.60
CA ILE A 42 13.53 3.02 -7.34
C ILE A 42 12.34 2.33 -6.70
N TYR A 43 11.51 1.72 -7.53
CA TYR A 43 10.40 0.89 -7.09
C TYR A 43 10.54 -0.49 -7.71
N PRO A 44 10.39 -1.57 -6.93
CA PRO A 44 10.36 -2.91 -7.49
C PRO A 44 9.09 -3.09 -8.34
N GLU A 45 9.16 -3.92 -9.36
CA GLU A 45 8.01 -4.34 -10.17
C GLU A 45 6.93 -4.97 -9.28
N VAL A 46 7.36 -5.84 -8.36
CA VAL A 46 6.53 -6.45 -7.32
C VAL A 46 6.87 -5.84 -5.97
N ALA A 47 5.95 -5.06 -5.39
CA ALA A 47 6.13 -4.41 -4.10
C ALA A 47 6.10 -5.41 -2.93
N TYR A 48 5.20 -6.39 -3.00
CA TYR A 48 5.13 -7.53 -2.09
C TYR A 48 4.30 -8.65 -2.73
N ALA A 49 4.34 -9.85 -2.16
CA ALA A 49 3.40 -10.91 -2.48
C ALA A 49 2.86 -11.53 -1.19
N HIS A 50 1.57 -11.89 -1.20
CA HIS A 50 0.91 -12.55 -0.08
C HIS A 50 0.71 -14.04 -0.39
N PRO A 51 1.39 -14.97 0.33
CA PRO A 51 1.20 -16.39 0.11
C PRO A 51 -0.15 -16.87 0.67
N VAL A 52 -0.79 -17.76 -0.09
CA VAL A 52 -2.01 -18.46 0.30
C VAL A 52 -1.64 -19.87 0.80
N SER A 53 -2.47 -20.46 1.65
CA SER A 53 -2.21 -21.76 2.29
C SER A 53 -2.03 -22.92 1.32
N ASP A 54 -2.49 -22.80 0.08
CA ASP A 54 -2.33 -23.79 -0.99
C ASP A 54 -0.99 -23.69 -1.74
N GLY A 55 -0.11 -22.77 -1.34
CA GLY A 55 1.19 -22.55 -1.94
C GLY A 55 1.19 -21.57 -3.12
N THR A 56 0.04 -21.00 -3.49
CA THR A 56 -0.04 -19.88 -4.44
C THR A 56 0.26 -18.56 -3.73
N ALA A 57 0.43 -17.47 -4.49
CA ALA A 57 0.59 -16.13 -3.93
C ALA A 57 0.00 -15.06 -4.87
N SER A 58 -0.57 -14.02 -4.29
CA SER A 58 -1.02 -12.82 -4.99
C SER A 58 0.03 -11.72 -4.86
N ALA A 59 0.53 -11.20 -5.97
CA ALA A 59 1.54 -10.15 -6.01
C ALA A 59 0.91 -8.75 -6.09
N CYS A 60 1.53 -7.78 -5.43
CA CYS A 60 1.18 -6.37 -5.51
C CYS A 60 2.11 -5.66 -6.49
N TYR A 61 1.54 -5.21 -7.61
CA TYR A 61 2.21 -4.48 -8.67
C TYR A 61 1.95 -2.98 -8.54
N GLN A 62 2.82 -2.16 -9.15
CA GLN A 62 2.56 -0.73 -9.27
C GLN A 62 1.29 -0.44 -10.07
N ASN A 63 0.99 -1.27 -11.07
CA ASN A 63 -0.25 -1.19 -11.81
C ASN A 63 -1.37 -1.86 -11.01
N LEU A 64 -2.35 -1.05 -10.59
CA LEU A 64 -3.51 -1.53 -9.83
C LEU A 64 -4.29 -2.61 -10.59
N TYR A 65 -4.44 -2.48 -11.90
CA TYR A 65 -5.20 -3.44 -12.72
C TYR A 65 -4.47 -4.77 -12.86
N GLU A 66 -3.14 -4.75 -12.89
CA GLU A 66 -2.33 -5.97 -12.88
C GLU A 66 -2.48 -6.72 -11.56
N THR A 67 -2.44 -5.98 -10.43
CA THR A 67 -2.75 -6.54 -9.11
C THR A 67 -4.15 -7.16 -9.07
N ALA A 68 -5.16 -6.43 -9.55
CA ALA A 68 -6.55 -6.87 -9.52
C ALA A 68 -6.80 -8.11 -10.40
N SER A 69 -6.14 -8.20 -11.56
CA SER A 69 -6.34 -9.29 -12.53
C SER A 69 -6.01 -10.69 -11.98
N GLN A 70 -5.18 -10.77 -10.93
CA GLN A 70 -4.84 -12.04 -10.25
C GLN A 70 -5.99 -12.58 -9.38
N LEU A 71 -6.99 -11.75 -9.05
CA LEU A 71 -8.04 -12.09 -8.09
C LEU A 71 -9.26 -12.76 -8.73
N GLY A 72 -9.22 -13.01 -10.05
CA GLY A 72 -10.27 -13.72 -10.77
C GLY A 72 -11.63 -13.04 -10.65
N GLU A 73 -12.62 -13.73 -10.09
CA GLU A 73 -13.98 -13.20 -9.96
C GLU A 73 -14.06 -11.94 -9.05
N ASP A 74 -13.08 -11.74 -8.19
CA ASP A 74 -12.98 -10.62 -7.26
C ASP A 74 -12.18 -9.43 -7.81
N GLU A 75 -11.71 -9.47 -9.07
CA GLU A 75 -10.98 -8.36 -9.71
C GLU A 75 -11.73 -7.03 -9.57
N LYS A 76 -13.02 -7.03 -9.91
CA LYS A 76 -13.87 -5.82 -9.82
C LYS A 76 -14.08 -5.37 -8.39
N ALA A 77 -14.15 -6.30 -7.44
CA ALA A 77 -14.32 -5.99 -6.03
C ALA A 77 -13.09 -5.22 -5.50
N TYR A 78 -11.90 -5.69 -5.86
CA TYR A 78 -10.65 -5.02 -5.52
C TYR A 78 -10.56 -3.62 -6.13
N LEU A 79 -10.85 -3.47 -7.43
CA LEU A 79 -10.86 -2.17 -8.10
C LEU A 79 -11.88 -1.21 -7.47
N ASN A 80 -13.09 -1.69 -7.16
CA ASN A 80 -14.12 -0.89 -6.51
C ASN A 80 -13.64 -0.30 -5.18
N ILE A 81 -12.79 -1.02 -4.44
CA ILE A 81 -12.25 -0.53 -3.18
C ILE A 81 -11.10 0.46 -3.43
N PHE A 82 -10.07 0.04 -4.17
CA PHE A 82 -8.79 0.73 -4.22
C PHE A 82 -8.65 1.78 -5.33
N GLU A 83 -9.41 1.70 -6.43
CA GLU A 83 -9.19 2.56 -7.60
C GLU A 83 -9.38 4.04 -7.28
N HIS A 84 -10.42 4.40 -6.53
CA HIS A 84 -10.63 5.79 -6.09
C HIS A 84 -9.50 6.29 -5.19
N LEU A 85 -9.02 5.43 -4.28
CA LEU A 85 -7.95 5.79 -3.34
C LEU A 85 -6.63 6.03 -4.09
N VAL A 86 -6.25 5.12 -4.99
CA VAL A 86 -5.00 5.22 -5.78
C VAL A 86 -5.04 6.43 -6.70
N LYS A 87 -6.15 6.67 -7.41
CA LYS A 87 -6.29 7.82 -8.34
C LYS A 87 -6.25 9.17 -7.63
N ASN A 88 -6.65 9.23 -6.37
CA ASN A 88 -6.76 10.48 -5.61
C ASN A 88 -5.78 10.52 -4.42
N TRP A 89 -4.72 9.72 -4.43
CA TRP A 89 -3.81 9.60 -3.30
C TRP A 89 -3.22 10.95 -2.86
N ASP A 90 -2.79 11.79 -3.80
CA ASP A 90 -2.21 13.11 -3.50
C ASP A 90 -3.20 14.09 -2.86
N ARG A 91 -4.50 13.85 -3.00
CA ARG A 91 -5.56 14.65 -2.37
C ARG A 91 -5.94 14.13 -1.00
N ILE A 92 -5.70 12.85 -0.73
CA ILE A 92 -6.15 12.17 0.49
C ILE A 92 -5.00 12.04 1.50
N ASN A 93 -3.77 11.87 1.02
CA ASN A 93 -2.62 11.49 1.86
C ASN A 93 -2.29 12.51 2.95
N GLY A 94 -2.42 13.81 2.67
CA GLY A 94 -2.17 14.88 3.63
C GLY A 94 -3.12 14.82 4.82
N ASP A 95 -4.41 14.68 4.54
CA ASP A 95 -5.46 14.58 5.56
C ASP A 95 -5.45 13.22 6.27
N LEU A 96 -5.10 12.14 5.56
CA LEU A 96 -5.08 10.78 6.09
C LEU A 96 -3.88 10.52 7.02
N LEU A 97 -2.71 11.10 6.70
CA LEU A 97 -1.46 10.87 7.42
C LEU A 97 -1.07 12.06 8.32
N GLY A 98 -1.80 13.17 8.21
CA GLY A 98 -1.59 14.39 8.97
C GLY A 98 -2.41 14.46 10.26
N PRO A 99 -2.35 15.61 10.96
CA PRO A 99 -3.18 15.87 12.12
C PRO A 99 -4.67 15.84 11.77
N LEU A 100 -5.51 15.43 12.72
CA LEU A 100 -6.96 15.44 12.53
C LEU A 100 -7.46 16.87 12.27
N GLY A 101 -8.24 17.04 11.21
CA GLY A 101 -8.76 18.33 10.77
C GLY A 101 -9.92 18.18 9.78
N ILE A 102 -10.35 19.31 9.21
CA ILE A 102 -11.30 19.32 8.09
C ILE A 102 -10.51 19.00 6.82
N PRO A 103 -10.88 17.96 6.05
CA PRO A 103 -10.14 17.58 4.85
C PRO A 103 -10.14 18.66 3.77
N ASP A 104 -9.02 18.85 3.07
CA ASP A 104 -8.91 19.75 1.92
C ASP A 104 -9.80 19.30 0.75
N TYR A 105 -10.02 17.98 0.65
CA TYR A 105 -10.87 17.35 -0.37
C TYR A 105 -11.98 16.49 0.26
N PRO A 106 -13.05 17.09 0.82
CA PRO A 106 -14.05 16.37 1.62
C PRO A 106 -14.75 15.23 0.87
N LEU A 107 -15.04 15.40 -0.42
CA LEU A 107 -15.72 14.36 -1.22
C LEU A 107 -14.83 13.15 -1.48
N ASP A 108 -13.55 13.38 -1.78
CA ASP A 108 -12.59 12.30 -2.04
C ASP A 108 -12.26 11.56 -0.74
N PHE A 109 -12.11 12.30 0.36
CA PHE A 109 -11.91 11.75 1.70
C PHE A 109 -13.12 10.96 2.19
N MET A 110 -14.34 11.44 1.97
CA MET A 110 -15.58 10.72 2.32
C MET A 110 -15.71 9.39 1.56
N LYS A 111 -15.41 9.36 0.27
CA LYS A 111 -15.44 8.12 -0.54
C LYS A 111 -14.44 7.07 -0.03
N PHE A 112 -13.27 7.50 0.45
CA PHE A 112 -12.34 6.63 1.17
C PHE A 112 -12.94 6.18 2.50
N GLY A 113 -13.43 7.12 3.32
CA GLY A 113 -14.00 6.86 4.65
C GLY A 113 -15.14 5.85 4.63
N LEU A 114 -16.05 5.93 3.66
CA LEU A 114 -17.17 4.98 3.52
C LEU A 114 -16.70 3.52 3.36
N LYS A 115 -15.50 3.30 2.82
CA LYS A 115 -14.90 1.96 2.66
C LYS A 115 -13.99 1.59 3.83
N ALA A 116 -13.45 2.57 4.55
CA ALA A 116 -12.54 2.37 5.68
C ALA A 116 -13.26 2.25 7.04
N LEU A 117 -14.49 2.74 7.15
CA LEU A 117 -15.29 2.71 8.39
C LEU A 117 -15.77 1.31 8.81
N PRO A 118 -16.22 0.42 7.90
CA PRO A 118 -16.66 -0.92 8.29
C PRO A 118 -15.48 -1.77 8.79
N SER A 119 -15.78 -2.79 9.61
CA SER A 119 -14.77 -3.81 9.93
C SER A 119 -14.28 -4.51 8.66
N SER A 120 -13.03 -4.98 8.66
CA SER A 120 -12.46 -5.75 7.54
C SER A 120 -13.35 -6.93 7.16
N LYS A 121 -13.89 -7.66 8.16
CA LYS A 121 -14.83 -8.76 7.94
C LYS A 121 -16.09 -8.32 7.20
N MET A 122 -16.69 -7.19 7.57
CA MET A 122 -17.88 -6.66 6.88
C MET A 122 -17.54 -6.24 5.46
N LEU A 123 -16.41 -5.57 5.26
CA LEU A 123 -15.97 -5.13 3.93
C LEU A 123 -15.72 -6.34 3.01
N VAL A 124 -14.99 -7.33 3.52
CA VAL A 124 -14.68 -8.56 2.77
C VAL A 124 -15.95 -9.30 2.41
N ASN A 125 -16.84 -9.57 3.37
CA ASN A 125 -18.10 -10.26 3.12
C ASN A 125 -19.05 -9.50 2.16
N HIS A 126 -18.89 -8.18 2.03
CA HIS A 126 -19.72 -7.37 1.14
C HIS A 126 -19.20 -7.39 -0.31
N TYR A 127 -17.89 -7.31 -0.50
CA TYR A 127 -17.28 -7.13 -1.81
C TYR A 127 -16.74 -8.42 -2.44
N PHE A 128 -16.19 -9.32 -1.63
CA PHE A 128 -15.42 -10.47 -2.10
C PHE A 128 -16.19 -11.78 -1.94
N LYS A 129 -15.90 -12.73 -2.83
CA LYS A 129 -16.55 -14.04 -2.87
C LYS A 129 -15.58 -15.18 -2.63
N ASN A 130 -14.32 -15.02 -3.03
CA ASN A 130 -13.31 -16.05 -2.93
C ASN A 130 -12.56 -15.92 -1.58
N GLU A 131 -12.40 -17.03 -0.87
CA GLU A 131 -11.67 -17.08 0.40
C GLU A 131 -10.15 -16.80 0.25
N LYS A 132 -9.65 -16.82 -0.99
CA LYS A 132 -8.24 -16.57 -1.30
C LYS A 132 -7.92 -15.11 -1.63
N THR A 133 -8.89 -14.21 -1.54
CA THR A 133 -8.74 -12.78 -1.79
C THR A 133 -8.58 -11.97 -0.51
#